data_AF-A0A7W9GT71-F1
#
_entry.id   AF-A0A7W9GT71-F1
#
_cell.length_a   1.000
_cell.length_b   1.000
_cell.length_c   1.000
_cell.angle_alpha   90.00
_cell.angle_beta   90.00
_cell.angle_gamma   90.00
#
_symmetry.space_group_name_H-M   'P 1'
#
loop_
_entity.id
_entity.type
_entity.pdbx_description
1 polymer ?
#
loop_
_entity_poly.entity_id
_entity_poly.type
_entity_poly.pdbx_seq_one_letter_code
_entity_poly.pdbx_strand_id
1 'polypeptide(L)'
;MTWSADLLDQLEFYWGFHFRPRLAGLTDDEYRWEPVEGAWSLRPTGPGGALELEQLQPEPPVPPVTTIAWRVVHVGRDVLGKRARAFFDPAPADADMYDDRHWPAAPPGDAVGALALLDEAYGLWRSGVAGLDDEAMLRPLGPRGGPYAADSMAKLVLHVNREVMAHGAEICLLRDLYRAYADRRDPVVAAALRGDAAGVTAALRAGSAGVDGVRPTLVAEAAGLHHWDVVRALVAAGAPIDGALHYAAGAGELEVVTLLIEHGADVAAKDDTFGLDAAGWAGYFGHPDVAARLTPTST
;
A
#
# COMPACT_ATOMS: atom_id res chain seq x y z
N MET A 1 12.70 12.33 27.07
CA MET A 1 12.07 11.22 26.34
C MET A 1 10.91 10.79 27.22
N THR A 2 9.67 10.88 26.71
CA THR A 2 8.45 10.48 27.42
C THR A 2 7.92 9.20 26.78
N TRP A 3 7.13 8.42 27.51
CA TRP A 3 6.50 7.23 26.95
C TRP A 3 5.57 7.55 25.77
N SER A 4 4.96 8.74 25.77
CA SER A 4 4.16 9.22 24.63
C SER A 4 4.97 9.38 23.35
N ALA A 5 6.22 9.85 23.42
CA ALA A 5 7.08 9.98 22.25
C ALA A 5 7.45 8.59 21.69
N ASP A 6 7.96 7.68 22.53
CA ASP A 6 8.43 6.37 22.07
C ASP A 6 7.29 5.50 21.48
N LEU A 7 6.09 5.57 22.08
CA LEU A 7 4.92 4.86 21.58
C LEU A 7 4.37 5.46 20.28
N LEU A 8 4.44 6.79 20.12
CA LEU A 8 4.05 7.44 18.89
C LEU A 8 5.03 7.19 17.76
N ASP A 9 6.34 7.24 18.04
CA ASP A 9 7.38 7.02 17.02
C ASP A 9 7.17 5.70 16.27
N GLN A 10 6.74 4.64 16.98
CA GLN A 10 6.38 3.36 16.35
C GLN A 10 5.23 3.48 15.35
N LEU A 11 4.14 4.15 15.75
CA LEU A 11 2.96 4.32 14.90
C LEU A 11 3.23 5.30 13.77
N GLU A 12 3.94 6.39 14.03
CA GLU A 12 4.27 7.44 13.06
C GLU A 12 5.21 6.91 11.98
N PHE A 13 6.22 6.14 12.36
CA PHE A 13 7.10 5.49 11.39
C PHE A 13 6.31 4.52 10.50
N TYR A 14 5.48 3.66 11.09
CA TYR A 14 4.64 2.75 10.32
C TYR A 14 3.67 3.51 9.40
N TRP A 15 2.98 4.52 9.92
CA TRP A 15 2.01 5.32 9.16
C TRP A 15 2.68 6.04 7.98
N GLY A 16 3.76 6.76 8.26
CA GLY A 16 4.44 7.63 7.29
C GLY A 16 5.26 6.88 6.24
N PHE A 17 5.85 5.74 6.58
CA PHE A 17 6.73 5.00 5.68
C PHE A 17 6.11 3.73 5.10
N HIS A 18 5.37 2.97 5.91
CA HIS A 18 4.89 1.63 5.51
C HIS A 18 3.43 1.61 5.04
N PHE A 19 2.57 2.46 5.58
CA PHE A 19 1.13 2.36 5.33
C PHE A 19 0.59 3.46 4.42
N ARG A 20 0.59 4.72 4.84
CA ARG A 20 -0.10 5.79 4.12
C ARG A 20 0.41 6.03 2.69
N PRO A 21 1.73 5.95 2.39
CA PRO A 21 2.22 6.03 1.01
C PRO A 21 1.74 4.88 0.13
N ARG A 22 1.60 3.67 0.68
CA ARG A 22 1.07 2.49 -0.03
C ARG A 22 -0.40 2.66 -0.39
N LEU A 23 -1.08 3.63 0.21
CA LEU A 23 -2.45 4.00 -0.14
C LEU A 23 -2.56 4.97 -1.33
N ALA A 24 -1.44 5.50 -1.84
CA ALA A 24 -1.45 6.36 -3.03
C ALA A 24 -2.08 5.64 -4.25
N GLY A 25 -2.88 6.39 -5.01
CA GLY A 25 -3.59 5.86 -6.18
C GLY A 25 -4.64 4.79 -5.89
N LEU A 26 -5.17 4.70 -4.65
CA LEU A 26 -6.31 3.84 -4.36
C LEU A 26 -7.50 4.28 -5.22
N THR A 27 -7.98 3.39 -6.07
CA THR A 27 -9.18 3.66 -6.88
C THR A 27 -10.43 3.16 -6.19
N ASP A 28 -11.56 3.66 -6.65
CA ASP A 28 -12.89 3.22 -6.26
C ASP A 28 -13.13 1.72 -6.53
N ASP A 29 -12.62 1.21 -7.66
CA ASP A 29 -12.72 -0.20 -8.02
C ASP A 29 -11.87 -1.09 -7.10
N GLU A 30 -10.65 -0.64 -6.77
CA GLU A 30 -9.77 -1.34 -5.82
C GLU A 30 -10.35 -1.30 -4.40
N TYR A 31 -10.86 -0.15 -3.96
CA TYR A 31 -11.49 0.00 -2.65
C TYR A 31 -12.67 -0.95 -2.46
N ARG A 32 -13.51 -1.09 -3.49
CA ARG A 32 -14.70 -1.95 -3.50
C ARG A 32 -14.40 -3.40 -3.90
N TRP A 33 -13.15 -3.74 -4.17
CA TRP A 33 -12.77 -5.07 -4.66
C TRP A 33 -13.03 -6.17 -3.63
N GLU A 34 -13.68 -7.24 -4.07
CA GLU A 34 -13.87 -8.46 -3.30
C GLU A 34 -12.89 -9.53 -3.78
N PRO A 35 -11.92 -9.93 -2.94
CA PRO A 35 -10.88 -10.88 -3.35
C PRO A 35 -11.41 -12.29 -3.57
N VAL A 36 -12.49 -12.65 -2.86
CA VAL A 36 -13.16 -13.95 -2.93
C VAL A 36 -14.67 -13.74 -2.77
N GLU A 37 -15.45 -14.65 -3.35
CA GLU A 37 -16.90 -14.67 -3.15
C GLU A 37 -17.24 -14.87 -1.67
N GLY A 38 -18.20 -14.08 -1.17
CA GLY A 38 -18.62 -14.12 0.22
C GLY A 38 -17.72 -13.36 1.19
N ALA A 39 -16.77 -12.55 0.69
CA ALA A 39 -16.00 -11.64 1.53
C ALA A 39 -16.90 -10.64 2.28
N TRP A 40 -16.55 -10.35 3.54
CA TRP A 40 -17.18 -9.29 4.31
C TRP A 40 -16.70 -7.92 3.84
N SER A 41 -17.65 -7.06 3.51
CA SER A 41 -17.40 -5.73 2.97
C SER A 41 -18.29 -4.68 3.63
N LEU A 42 -18.39 -3.51 2.99
CA LEU A 42 -19.43 -2.54 3.29
C LEU A 42 -20.68 -2.88 2.49
N ARG A 43 -21.84 -2.93 3.16
CA ARG A 43 -23.12 -3.21 2.50
C ARG A 43 -24.13 -2.12 2.80
N PRO A 44 -24.97 -1.74 1.83
CA PRO A 44 -26.07 -0.83 2.09
C PRO A 44 -27.11 -1.51 3.01
N THR A 45 -27.49 -0.85 4.09
CA THR A 45 -28.52 -1.30 5.02
C THR A 45 -29.71 -0.32 5.03
N GLY A 46 -30.89 -0.89 5.31
CA GLY A 46 -32.11 -0.13 5.57
C GLY A 46 -32.67 0.72 4.41
N PRO A 47 -33.79 1.42 4.65
CA PRO A 47 -34.40 2.34 3.69
C PRO A 47 -33.56 3.62 3.62
N GLY A 48 -32.63 3.67 2.66
CA GLY A 48 -31.70 4.77 2.50
C GLY A 48 -30.34 4.33 1.97
N GLY A 49 -30.03 3.03 2.07
CA GLY A 49 -28.81 2.46 1.50
C GLY A 49 -27.53 2.99 2.13
N ALA A 50 -27.60 3.44 3.39
CA ALA A 50 -26.41 3.83 4.14
C ALA A 50 -25.50 2.60 4.25
N LEU A 51 -24.21 2.78 4.00
CA LEU A 51 -23.27 1.68 4.11
C LEU A 51 -23.09 1.30 5.58
N GLU A 52 -22.96 0.03 5.87
CA GLU A 52 -22.55 -0.49 7.16
C GLU A 52 -21.48 -1.56 6.98
N LEU A 53 -20.67 -1.74 8.01
CA LEU A 53 -19.65 -2.76 8.07
C LEU A 53 -20.33 -4.12 8.28
N GLU A 54 -20.13 -5.08 7.37
CA GLU A 54 -20.61 -6.45 7.61
C GLU A 54 -19.90 -7.07 8.81
N GLN A 55 -20.68 -7.46 9.80
CA GLN A 55 -20.22 -8.16 10.98
C GLN A 55 -21.38 -8.96 11.59
N LEU A 56 -21.06 -10.07 12.24
CA LEU A 56 -22.03 -10.87 12.98
C LEU A 56 -21.59 -11.00 14.44
N GLN A 57 -22.56 -11.03 15.35
CA GLN A 57 -22.34 -11.29 16.77
C GLN A 57 -23.33 -12.37 17.24
N PRO A 58 -22.85 -13.54 17.71
CA PRO A 58 -21.45 -13.97 17.73
C PRO A 58 -20.90 -14.19 16.30
N GLU A 59 -19.58 -14.04 16.14
CA GLU A 59 -18.90 -14.36 14.88
C GLU A 59 -19.02 -15.86 14.54
N PRO A 60 -19.04 -16.21 13.25
CA PRO A 60 -19.00 -17.62 12.85
C PRO A 60 -17.65 -18.25 13.22
N PRO A 61 -17.57 -19.59 13.36
CA PRO A 61 -16.32 -20.28 13.72
C PRO A 61 -15.15 -20.01 12.78
N VAL A 62 -15.45 -19.68 11.52
CA VAL A 62 -14.47 -19.20 10.53
C VAL A 62 -15.03 -17.90 9.93
N PRO A 63 -14.53 -16.73 10.36
CA PRO A 63 -14.91 -15.46 9.78
C PRO A 63 -14.49 -15.38 8.29
N PRO A 64 -15.34 -14.83 7.41
CA PRO A 64 -14.98 -14.53 6.03
C PRO A 64 -13.79 -13.57 5.94
N VAL A 65 -13.08 -13.62 4.81
CA VAL A 65 -12.07 -12.62 4.46
C VAL A 65 -12.74 -11.26 4.37
N THR A 66 -12.17 -10.23 5.00
CA THR A 66 -12.67 -8.85 4.89
C THR A 66 -12.06 -8.12 3.70
N THR A 67 -12.73 -7.12 3.15
CA THR A 67 -12.23 -6.33 1.99
C THR A 67 -11.33 -5.16 2.44
N ILE A 68 -10.78 -4.44 1.46
CA ILE A 68 -10.10 -3.15 1.70
C ILE A 68 -11.07 -2.17 2.35
N ALA A 69 -12.27 -2.02 1.80
CA ALA A 69 -13.29 -1.13 2.35
C ALA A 69 -13.64 -1.44 3.81
N TRP A 70 -13.83 -2.73 4.12
CA TRP A 70 -14.08 -3.18 5.48
C TRP A 70 -12.93 -2.79 6.42
N ARG A 71 -11.68 -3.12 6.05
CA ARG A 71 -10.50 -2.89 6.91
C ARG A 71 -10.20 -1.41 7.09
N VAL A 72 -10.38 -0.60 6.06
CA VAL A 72 -10.18 0.87 6.15
C VAL A 72 -11.16 1.48 7.15
N VAL A 73 -12.43 1.10 7.08
CA VAL A 73 -13.45 1.58 8.02
C VAL A 73 -13.17 1.04 9.42
N HIS A 74 -12.82 -0.22 9.56
CA HIS A 74 -12.48 -0.81 10.85
C HIS A 74 -11.30 -0.06 11.51
N VAL A 75 -10.20 0.14 10.78
CA VAL A 75 -9.02 0.85 11.30
C VAL A 75 -9.33 2.31 11.61
N GLY A 76 -9.95 3.01 10.67
CA GLY A 76 -10.18 4.45 10.82
C GLY A 76 -11.29 4.76 11.81
N ARG A 77 -12.48 4.16 11.66
CA ARG A 77 -13.62 4.43 12.53
C ARG A 77 -13.49 3.68 13.85
N ASP A 78 -13.37 2.36 13.80
CA ASP A 78 -13.56 1.52 14.98
C ASP A 78 -12.31 1.49 15.87
N VAL A 79 -11.13 1.35 15.29
CA VAL A 79 -9.85 1.32 16.00
C VAL A 79 -9.42 2.72 16.42
N LEU A 80 -9.21 3.65 15.48
CA LEU A 80 -8.67 4.98 15.78
C LEU A 80 -9.76 5.96 16.26
N GLY A 81 -10.75 6.23 15.42
CA GLY A 81 -11.67 7.37 15.57
C GLY A 81 -12.54 7.30 16.82
N LYS A 82 -13.22 6.17 17.04
CA LYS A 82 -14.08 5.97 18.22
C LYS A 82 -13.27 6.05 19.52
N ARG A 83 -12.08 5.45 19.57
CA ARG A 83 -11.20 5.52 20.75
C ARG A 83 -10.62 6.92 20.95
N ALA A 84 -10.24 7.62 19.88
CA ALA A 84 -9.75 8.99 19.97
C ALA A 84 -10.82 9.92 20.55
N ARG A 85 -12.06 9.84 20.05
CA ARG A 85 -13.18 10.62 20.57
C ARG A 85 -13.54 10.19 21.99
N ALA A 86 -13.54 8.89 22.31
CA ALA A 86 -13.78 8.44 23.67
C ALA A 86 -12.81 9.03 24.70
N PHE A 87 -11.52 9.17 24.39
CA PHE A 87 -10.52 9.59 25.39
C PHE A 87 -10.04 11.04 25.28
N PHE A 88 -10.12 11.65 24.10
CA PHE A 88 -9.55 12.98 23.84
C PHE A 88 -10.57 14.03 23.40
N ASP A 89 -11.76 13.61 22.97
CA ASP A 89 -12.91 14.50 22.71
C ASP A 89 -14.22 13.88 23.25
N PRO A 90 -14.36 13.84 24.60
CA PRO A 90 -15.14 12.83 25.32
C PRO A 90 -16.68 12.91 25.26
N ALA A 91 -17.26 13.33 24.13
CA ALA A 91 -18.70 13.31 23.89
C ALA A 91 -19.15 12.00 23.21
N PRO A 92 -20.18 11.30 23.72
CA PRO A 92 -20.95 11.56 24.95
C PRO A 92 -20.23 11.04 26.21
N ALA A 93 -20.55 11.63 27.37
CA ALA A 93 -19.81 11.38 28.62
C ALA A 93 -20.06 10.01 29.27
N ASP A 94 -21.19 9.38 28.96
CA ASP A 94 -21.65 8.08 29.44
C ASP A 94 -21.24 6.90 28.53
N ALA A 95 -20.63 7.19 27.38
CA ALA A 95 -20.22 6.18 26.41
C ALA A 95 -18.87 5.55 26.75
N ASP A 96 -18.76 4.25 26.54
CA ASP A 96 -17.48 3.57 26.45
C ASP A 96 -16.89 3.67 25.03
N MET A 97 -15.63 3.25 24.89
CA MET A 97 -14.89 3.37 23.63
C MET A 97 -15.45 2.54 22.46
N TYR A 98 -16.46 1.69 22.69
CA TYR A 98 -17.13 0.89 21.67
C TYR A 98 -18.46 1.50 21.21
N ASP A 99 -18.91 2.60 21.81
CA ASP A 99 -20.20 3.21 21.49
C ASP A 99 -20.19 3.89 20.11
N ASP A 100 -21.17 3.55 19.26
CA ASP A 100 -21.30 4.09 17.90
C ASP A 100 -21.61 5.59 17.87
N ARG A 101 -22.09 6.18 18.98
CA ARG A 101 -22.29 7.62 19.11
C ARG A 101 -20.99 8.41 18.96
N HIS A 102 -19.82 7.79 19.19
CA HIS A 102 -18.54 8.45 18.92
C HIS A 102 -18.29 8.66 17.42
N TRP A 103 -18.92 7.88 16.52
CA TRP A 103 -18.77 8.07 15.08
C TRP A 103 -20.06 7.74 14.31
N PRO A 104 -21.07 8.64 14.35
CA PRO A 104 -22.39 8.38 13.78
C PRO A 104 -22.45 8.48 12.25
N ALA A 105 -21.39 9.02 11.61
CA ALA A 105 -21.34 9.15 10.17
C ALA A 105 -21.23 7.77 9.50
N ALA A 106 -21.96 7.59 8.39
CA ALA A 106 -21.87 6.38 7.60
C ALA A 106 -20.46 6.20 7.02
N PRO A 107 -19.95 4.96 6.92
CA PRO A 107 -18.77 4.60 6.16
C PRO A 107 -18.76 5.19 4.73
N PRO A 108 -17.60 5.69 4.26
CA PRO A 108 -17.46 6.21 2.91
C PRO A 108 -17.59 5.10 1.87
N GLY A 109 -18.31 5.39 0.80
CA GLY A 109 -18.51 4.47 -0.31
C GLY A 109 -17.43 4.52 -1.39
N ASP A 110 -16.50 5.47 -1.31
CA ASP A 110 -15.45 5.73 -2.30
C ASP A 110 -14.07 5.82 -1.66
N ALA A 111 -13.03 5.72 -2.50
CA ALA A 111 -11.64 5.70 -2.04
C ALA A 111 -11.22 7.04 -1.40
N VAL A 112 -11.71 8.16 -1.93
CA VAL A 112 -11.36 9.50 -1.43
C VAL A 112 -11.88 9.70 0.00
N GLY A 113 -13.15 9.38 0.24
CA GLY A 113 -13.76 9.44 1.56
C GLY A 113 -13.11 8.46 2.53
N ALA A 114 -12.70 7.28 2.05
CA ALA A 114 -12.00 6.29 2.85
C ALA A 114 -10.64 6.80 3.36
N LEU A 115 -9.87 7.47 2.50
CA LEU A 115 -8.60 8.09 2.88
C LEU A 115 -8.80 9.28 3.82
N ALA A 116 -9.83 10.11 3.58
CA ALA A 116 -10.16 11.23 4.46
C ALA A 116 -10.55 10.74 5.87
N LEU A 117 -11.34 9.66 5.97
CA LEU A 117 -11.70 9.04 7.23
C LEU A 117 -10.45 8.53 7.98
N LEU A 118 -9.53 7.85 7.29
CA LEU A 118 -8.28 7.39 7.89
C LEU A 118 -7.41 8.54 8.41
N ASP A 119 -7.24 9.57 7.59
CA ASP A 119 -6.40 10.72 7.92
C ASP A 119 -6.98 11.53 9.10
N GLU A 120 -8.31 11.73 9.15
CA GLU A 120 -8.99 12.35 10.29
C GLU A 120 -8.78 11.54 11.57
N ALA A 121 -9.08 10.24 11.52
CA ALA A 121 -9.01 9.37 12.70
C ALA A 121 -7.57 9.24 13.24
N TYR A 122 -6.59 9.10 12.35
CA TYR A 122 -5.18 9.11 12.72
C TYR A 122 -4.78 10.44 13.36
N GLY A 123 -5.17 11.57 12.76
CA GLY A 123 -4.88 12.90 13.30
C GLY A 123 -5.45 13.12 14.70
N LEU A 124 -6.68 12.67 14.96
CA LEU A 124 -7.32 12.74 16.28
C LEU A 124 -6.56 11.88 17.30
N TRP A 125 -6.26 10.62 16.96
CA TRP A 125 -5.56 9.69 17.86
C TRP A 125 -4.13 10.17 18.16
N ARG A 126 -3.35 10.50 17.13
CA ARG A 126 -1.96 10.94 17.25
C ARG A 126 -1.84 12.20 18.09
N SER A 127 -2.68 13.21 17.82
CA SER A 127 -2.72 14.45 18.60
C SER A 127 -3.07 14.21 20.07
N GLY A 128 -4.04 13.32 20.33
CA GLY A 128 -4.47 12.96 21.68
C GLY A 128 -3.36 12.28 22.49
N VAL A 129 -2.69 11.28 21.90
CA VAL A 129 -1.56 10.58 22.55
C VAL A 129 -0.37 11.52 22.76
N ALA A 130 -0.10 12.43 21.82
CA ALA A 130 1.00 13.40 21.93
C ALA A 130 0.80 14.38 23.10
N GLY A 131 -0.45 14.62 23.51
CA GLY A 131 -0.80 15.46 24.66
C GLY A 131 -0.64 14.78 26.02
N LEU A 132 -0.32 13.49 26.07
CA LEU A 132 -0.19 12.74 27.33
C LEU A 132 1.21 12.88 27.94
N ASP A 133 1.23 13.11 29.25
CA ASP A 133 2.42 12.91 30.07
C ASP A 133 2.52 11.45 30.57
N ASP A 134 3.66 11.12 31.20
CA ASP A 134 3.93 9.76 31.68
C ASP A 134 2.96 9.32 32.78
N GLU A 135 2.42 10.24 33.58
CA GLU A 135 1.44 9.90 34.62
C GLU A 135 0.10 9.52 33.98
N ALA A 136 -0.39 10.34 33.05
CA ALA A 136 -1.62 10.09 32.30
C ALA A 136 -1.55 8.78 31.50
N MET A 137 -0.37 8.44 30.95
CA MET A 137 -0.12 7.15 30.29
C MET A 137 -0.33 5.94 31.21
N LEU A 138 -0.04 6.08 32.51
CA LEU A 138 -0.16 4.99 33.47
C LEU A 138 -1.53 4.93 34.15
N ARG A 139 -2.39 5.95 33.98
CA ARG A 139 -3.73 5.96 34.56
C ARG A 139 -4.65 4.90 33.93
N PRO A 140 -5.52 4.26 34.73
CA PRO A 140 -6.55 3.36 34.21
C PRO A 140 -7.50 4.09 33.25
N LEU A 141 -8.00 3.37 32.23
CA LEU A 141 -8.98 3.89 31.28
C LEU A 141 -10.31 4.31 31.95
N GLY A 142 -10.62 3.72 33.11
CA GLY A 142 -11.86 3.97 33.82
C GLY A 142 -13.10 3.48 33.05
N PRO A 143 -14.31 3.98 33.36
CA PRO A 143 -15.55 3.51 32.74
C PRO A 143 -15.54 3.52 31.20
N ARG A 144 -14.78 4.45 30.58
CA ARG A 144 -14.63 4.56 29.12
C ARG A 144 -13.93 3.36 28.49
N GLY A 145 -13.10 2.65 29.24
CA GLY A 145 -12.46 1.41 28.79
C GLY A 145 -13.40 0.22 28.71
N GLY A 146 -14.64 0.35 29.20
CA GLY A 146 -15.63 -0.75 29.22
C GLY A 146 -15.05 -1.99 29.93
N PRO A 147 -15.01 -3.17 29.28
CA PRO A 147 -14.38 -4.37 29.83
C PRO A 147 -12.90 -4.21 30.24
N TYR A 148 -12.22 -3.19 29.69
CA TYR A 148 -10.81 -2.90 29.92
C TYR A 148 -10.59 -1.71 30.86
N ALA A 149 -11.58 -1.33 31.67
CA ALA A 149 -11.52 -0.15 32.56
C ALA A 149 -10.30 -0.11 33.49
N ALA A 150 -9.75 -1.27 33.86
CA ALA A 150 -8.58 -1.40 34.73
C ALA A 150 -7.24 -1.33 33.99
N ASP A 151 -7.24 -1.43 32.66
CA ASP A 151 -6.02 -1.31 31.85
C ASP A 151 -5.53 0.14 31.81
N SER A 152 -4.23 0.34 31.63
CA SER A 152 -3.65 1.68 31.50
C SER A 152 -3.86 2.27 30.11
N MET A 153 -3.81 3.60 29.99
CA MET A 153 -3.77 4.29 28.70
C MET A 153 -2.63 3.78 27.81
N ALA A 154 -1.44 3.52 28.36
CA ALA A 154 -0.33 2.95 27.62
C ALA A 154 -0.67 1.58 26.99
N LYS A 155 -1.42 0.73 27.71
CA LYS A 155 -1.85 -0.57 27.16
C LYS A 155 -2.86 -0.41 26.03
N LEU A 156 -3.74 0.60 26.10
CA LEU A 156 -4.62 0.95 24.99
C LEU A 156 -3.83 1.45 23.78
N VAL A 157 -2.83 2.31 23.98
CA VAL A 157 -1.97 2.82 22.90
C VAL A 157 -1.22 1.68 22.20
N LEU A 158 -0.61 0.78 22.97
CA LEU A 158 0.03 -0.42 22.42
C LEU A 158 -0.94 -1.31 21.63
N HIS A 159 -2.18 -1.47 22.13
CA HIS A 159 -3.22 -2.21 21.43
C HIS A 159 -3.57 -1.53 20.10
N VAL A 160 -3.84 -0.22 20.10
CA VAL A 160 -4.19 0.53 18.87
C VAL A 160 -3.04 0.48 17.85
N ASN A 161 -1.79 0.66 18.29
CA ASN A 161 -0.62 0.53 17.41
C ASN A 161 -0.59 -0.84 16.73
N ARG A 162 -0.76 -1.93 17.49
CA ARG A 162 -0.80 -3.29 16.95
C ARG A 162 -1.92 -3.46 15.92
N GLU A 163 -3.13 -3.00 16.21
CA GLU A 163 -4.28 -3.15 15.31
C GLU A 163 -4.07 -2.38 14.00
N VAL A 164 -3.58 -1.14 14.08
CA VAL A 164 -3.28 -0.33 12.89
C VAL A 164 -2.20 -0.98 12.04
N MET A 165 -1.15 -1.52 12.66
CA MET A 165 -0.07 -2.21 11.93
C MET A 165 -0.53 -3.51 11.29
N ALA A 166 -1.31 -4.32 12.01
CA ALA A 166 -1.82 -5.59 11.51
C ALA A 166 -2.76 -5.36 10.32
N HIS A 167 -3.81 -4.57 10.50
CA HIS A 167 -4.79 -4.32 9.44
C HIS A 167 -4.24 -3.44 8.31
N GLY A 168 -3.34 -2.50 8.61
CA GLY A 168 -2.64 -1.72 7.59
C GLY A 168 -1.82 -2.62 6.66
N ALA A 169 -1.14 -3.64 7.21
CA ALA A 169 -0.37 -4.59 6.41
C ALA A 169 -1.29 -5.48 5.56
N GLU A 170 -2.43 -5.90 6.10
CA GLU A 170 -3.45 -6.64 5.35
C GLU A 170 -4.07 -5.80 4.22
N ILE A 171 -4.33 -4.50 4.45
CA ILE A 171 -4.78 -3.58 3.39
C ILE A 171 -3.72 -3.52 2.29
N CYS A 172 -2.45 -3.31 2.65
CA CYS A 172 -1.34 -3.29 1.69
C CYS A 172 -1.25 -4.60 0.89
N LEU A 173 -1.40 -5.75 1.56
CA LEU A 173 -1.41 -7.07 0.91
C LEU A 173 -2.59 -7.21 -0.05
N LEU A 174 -3.79 -6.79 0.34
CA LEU A 174 -4.96 -6.84 -0.55
C LEU A 174 -4.77 -5.96 -1.79
N ARG A 175 -4.11 -4.81 -1.66
CA ARG A 175 -3.75 -3.99 -2.81
C ARG A 175 -2.78 -4.70 -3.76
N ASP A 176 -1.78 -5.37 -3.22
CA ASP A 176 -0.85 -6.18 -4.02
C ASP A 176 -1.58 -7.32 -4.74
N LEU A 177 -2.52 -7.99 -4.05
CA LEU A 177 -3.35 -9.04 -4.64
C LEU A 177 -4.29 -8.50 -5.71
N TYR A 178 -4.89 -7.32 -5.52
CA TYR A 178 -5.73 -6.67 -6.54
C TYR A 178 -4.94 -6.44 -7.83
N ARG A 179 -3.73 -5.88 -7.71
CA ARG A 179 -2.84 -5.62 -8.85
C ARG A 179 -2.43 -6.94 -9.52
N ALA A 180 -1.99 -7.93 -8.75
CA ALA A 180 -1.64 -9.24 -9.28
C ALA A 180 -2.83 -9.93 -9.99
N TYR A 181 -4.05 -9.71 -9.49
CA TYR A 181 -5.28 -10.23 -10.07
C TYR A 181 -5.65 -9.55 -11.40
N ALA A 182 -5.33 -8.27 -11.57
CA ALA A 182 -5.43 -7.59 -12.85
C ALA A 182 -4.33 -8.08 -13.82
N ASP A 183 -3.09 -8.15 -13.34
CA ASP A 183 -1.91 -8.53 -14.13
C ASP A 183 -2.03 -9.94 -14.73
N ARG A 184 -2.58 -10.89 -13.98
CA ARG A 184 -2.82 -12.25 -14.49
C ARG A 184 -3.83 -12.33 -15.63
N ARG A 185 -4.69 -11.31 -15.81
CA ARG A 185 -5.71 -11.25 -16.87
C ARG A 185 -5.18 -10.63 -18.15
N ASP A 186 -4.12 -9.83 -18.07
CA ASP A 186 -3.41 -9.32 -19.23
C ASP A 186 -2.39 -10.38 -19.70
N PRO A 187 -2.57 -10.96 -20.91
CA PRO A 187 -1.70 -12.04 -21.37
C PRO A 187 -0.24 -11.61 -21.60
N VAL A 188 0.01 -10.36 -21.95
CA VAL A 188 1.37 -9.84 -22.15
C VAL A 188 2.05 -9.64 -20.80
N VAL A 189 1.38 -8.95 -19.87
CA VAL A 189 1.90 -8.72 -18.51
C VAL A 189 2.12 -10.05 -17.79
N ALA A 190 1.13 -10.95 -17.84
CA ALA A 190 1.24 -12.24 -17.17
C ALA A 190 2.40 -13.09 -17.71
N ALA A 191 2.65 -13.09 -19.03
CA ALA A 191 3.78 -13.79 -19.61
C ALA A 191 5.12 -13.13 -19.22
N ALA A 192 5.19 -11.80 -19.26
CA ALA A 192 6.39 -11.05 -18.89
C ALA A 192 6.79 -11.29 -17.42
N LEU A 193 5.83 -11.23 -16.50
CA LEU A 193 6.06 -11.49 -15.07
C LEU A 193 6.41 -12.95 -14.75
N ARG A 194 6.20 -13.90 -15.67
CA ARG A 194 6.64 -15.30 -15.54
C ARG A 194 7.98 -15.59 -16.23
N GLY A 195 8.57 -14.61 -16.91
CA GLY A 195 9.79 -14.82 -17.69
C GLY A 195 9.55 -15.53 -19.04
N ASP A 196 8.30 -15.57 -19.51
CA ASP A 196 7.91 -16.29 -20.73
C ASP A 196 7.99 -15.37 -21.96
N ALA A 197 9.19 -15.20 -22.52
CA ALA A 197 9.43 -14.37 -23.70
C ALA A 197 8.66 -14.84 -24.96
N ALA A 198 8.47 -16.16 -25.09
CA ALA A 198 7.70 -16.73 -26.20
C ALA A 198 6.21 -16.40 -26.05
N GLY A 199 5.67 -16.52 -24.83
CA GLY A 199 4.32 -16.11 -24.47
C GLY A 199 4.08 -14.62 -24.70
N VAL A 200 5.03 -13.75 -24.31
CA VAL A 200 4.98 -12.31 -24.60
C VAL A 200 4.86 -12.06 -26.10
N THR A 201 5.74 -12.67 -26.90
CA THR A 201 5.73 -12.52 -28.36
C THR A 201 4.41 -13.00 -28.98
N ALA A 202 3.88 -14.13 -28.49
CA ALA A 202 2.60 -14.67 -28.96
C ALA A 202 1.42 -13.77 -28.58
N ALA A 203 1.38 -13.28 -27.34
CA ALA A 203 0.32 -12.41 -26.83
C ALA A 203 0.28 -11.07 -27.58
N LEU A 204 1.44 -10.46 -27.82
CA LEU A 204 1.55 -9.21 -28.59
C LEU A 204 1.06 -9.36 -30.04
N ARG A 205 1.31 -10.51 -30.67
CA ARG A 205 0.82 -10.81 -32.03
C ARG A 205 -0.69 -11.05 -32.09
N ALA A 206 -1.27 -11.59 -31.01
CA ALA A 206 -2.69 -11.93 -30.94
C ALA A 206 -3.58 -10.75 -30.51
N GLY A 207 -3.03 -9.79 -29.76
CA GLY A 207 -3.78 -8.67 -29.19
C GLY A 207 -4.06 -7.54 -30.19
N SER A 208 -5.27 -6.98 -30.16
CA SER A 208 -5.67 -5.86 -31.02
C SER A 208 -4.97 -4.53 -30.68
N ALA A 209 -4.44 -4.41 -29.46
CA ALA A 209 -3.69 -3.24 -29.01
C ALA A 209 -2.19 -3.30 -29.35
N GLY A 210 -1.68 -4.48 -29.77
CA GLY A 210 -0.25 -4.65 -30.06
C GLY A 210 0.66 -4.16 -28.92
N VAL A 211 1.77 -3.52 -29.29
CA VAL A 211 2.71 -2.91 -28.34
C VAL A 211 2.16 -1.65 -27.67
N ASP A 212 1.23 -0.94 -28.32
CA ASP A 212 0.64 0.30 -27.79
C ASP A 212 -0.21 0.04 -26.53
N GLY A 213 -0.66 -1.20 -26.33
CA GLY A 213 -1.35 -1.64 -25.12
C GLY A 213 -0.45 -2.06 -23.96
N VAL A 214 0.87 -2.09 -24.14
CA VAL A 214 1.81 -2.51 -23.09
C VAL A 214 1.94 -1.39 -22.06
N ARG A 215 1.74 -1.71 -20.77
CA ARG A 215 1.93 -0.71 -19.71
C ARG A 215 3.38 -0.20 -19.72
N PRO A 216 3.62 1.12 -19.57
CA PRO A 216 4.95 1.70 -19.74
C PRO A 216 6.04 1.12 -18.84
N THR A 217 5.67 0.64 -17.66
CA THR A 217 6.62 0.10 -16.67
C THR A 217 7.04 -1.35 -16.93
N LEU A 218 6.42 -2.07 -17.87
CA LEU A 218 6.58 -3.53 -17.97
C LEU A 218 8.02 -3.96 -18.30
N VAL A 219 8.74 -3.18 -19.12
CA VAL A 219 10.15 -3.49 -19.44
C VAL A 219 11.03 -3.33 -18.21
N ALA A 220 10.82 -2.27 -17.41
CA ALA A 220 11.54 -2.07 -16.16
C ALA A 220 11.20 -3.14 -15.11
N GLU A 221 9.94 -3.56 -15.02
CA GLU A 221 9.52 -4.66 -14.14
C GLU A 221 10.18 -6.00 -14.53
N ALA A 222 10.18 -6.34 -15.82
CA ALA A 222 10.87 -7.52 -16.32
C ALA A 222 12.39 -7.45 -16.06
N ALA A 223 12.98 -6.26 -16.21
CA ALA A 223 14.39 -6.03 -15.89
C ALA A 223 14.67 -6.19 -14.39
N GLY A 224 13.82 -5.65 -13.51
CA GLY A 224 13.95 -5.82 -12.06
C GLY A 224 13.78 -7.28 -11.59
N LEU A 225 13.04 -8.09 -12.34
CA LEU A 225 12.92 -9.55 -12.13
C LEU A 225 14.03 -10.36 -12.84
N HIS A 226 14.94 -9.68 -13.54
CA HIS A 226 16.02 -10.29 -14.32
C HIS A 226 15.51 -11.22 -15.44
N HIS A 227 14.32 -10.95 -15.96
CA HIS A 227 13.74 -11.68 -17.10
C HIS A 227 14.29 -11.11 -18.42
N TRP A 228 15.60 -11.26 -18.66
CA TRP A 228 16.30 -10.59 -19.75
C TRP A 228 15.79 -10.98 -21.15
N ASP A 229 15.34 -12.21 -21.34
CA ASP A 229 14.72 -12.63 -22.60
C ASP A 229 13.37 -11.95 -22.84
N VAL A 230 12.61 -11.68 -21.76
CA VAL A 230 11.38 -10.88 -21.84
C VAL A 230 11.72 -9.43 -22.16
N VAL A 231 12.74 -8.85 -21.53
CA VAL A 231 13.21 -7.50 -21.85
C VAL A 231 13.55 -7.40 -23.34
N ARG A 232 14.34 -8.34 -23.87
CA ARG A 232 14.67 -8.41 -25.29
C ARG A 232 13.41 -8.48 -26.17
N ALA A 233 12.45 -9.33 -25.82
CA ALA A 233 11.21 -9.49 -26.59
C ALA A 233 10.34 -8.23 -26.59
N LEU A 234 10.19 -7.56 -25.44
CA LEU A 234 9.42 -6.33 -25.31
C LEU A 234 10.09 -5.15 -26.04
N VAL A 235 11.41 -5.00 -25.89
CA VAL A 235 12.19 -3.95 -26.59
C VAL A 235 12.11 -4.14 -28.10
N ALA A 236 12.26 -5.37 -28.60
CA ALA A 236 12.13 -5.67 -30.02
C ALA A 236 10.73 -5.39 -30.59
N ALA A 237 9.70 -5.44 -29.73
CA ALA A 237 8.34 -5.08 -30.10
C ALA A 237 8.09 -3.56 -30.09
N GLY A 238 9.02 -2.76 -29.58
CA GLY A 238 8.90 -1.30 -29.44
C GLY A 238 8.23 -0.84 -28.14
N ALA A 239 8.24 -1.68 -27.09
CA ALA A 239 7.63 -1.32 -25.81
C ALA A 239 8.41 -0.17 -25.13
N PRO A 240 7.75 0.67 -24.31
CA PRO A 240 8.44 1.71 -23.55
C PRO A 240 9.53 1.13 -22.65
N ILE A 241 10.72 1.74 -22.67
CA ILE A 241 11.94 1.21 -22.03
C ILE A 241 12.38 2.00 -20.79
N ASP A 242 11.59 3.00 -20.38
CA ASP A 242 11.91 3.90 -19.28
C ASP A 242 12.17 3.12 -17.98
N GLY A 243 13.25 3.46 -17.27
CA GLY A 243 13.65 2.82 -16.01
C GLY A 243 14.37 1.47 -16.14
N ALA A 244 14.21 0.73 -17.24
CA ALA A 244 14.84 -0.59 -17.42
C ALA A 244 16.38 -0.54 -17.40
N LEU A 245 16.95 0.58 -17.85
CA LEU A 245 18.40 0.77 -17.91
C LEU A 245 19.08 0.71 -16.53
N HIS A 246 18.43 1.25 -15.48
CA HIS A 246 18.96 1.21 -14.11
C HIS A 246 19.09 -0.24 -13.61
N TYR A 247 18.04 -1.05 -13.80
CA TYR A 247 18.05 -2.46 -13.40
C TYR A 247 19.06 -3.28 -14.18
N ALA A 248 19.13 -3.12 -15.51
CA ALA A 248 20.14 -3.81 -16.33
C ALA A 248 21.57 -3.42 -15.91
N ALA A 249 21.79 -2.14 -15.61
CA ALA A 249 23.08 -1.63 -15.18
C ALA A 249 23.49 -2.16 -13.79
N GLY A 250 22.57 -2.13 -12.83
CA GLY A 250 22.79 -2.67 -11.48
C GLY A 250 22.95 -4.19 -11.45
N ALA A 251 22.45 -4.92 -12.45
CA ALA A 251 22.66 -6.35 -12.60
C ALA A 251 23.94 -6.72 -13.39
N GLY A 252 24.61 -5.75 -14.00
CA GLY A 252 25.81 -5.99 -14.81
C GLY A 252 25.53 -6.57 -16.21
N GLU A 253 24.30 -6.46 -16.71
CA GLU A 253 23.86 -7.09 -17.97
C GLU A 253 24.22 -6.22 -19.17
N LEU A 254 25.50 -6.25 -19.55
CA LEU A 254 26.09 -5.39 -20.57
C LEU A 254 25.38 -5.48 -21.93
N GLU A 255 24.93 -6.66 -22.34
CA GLU A 255 24.18 -6.86 -23.59
C GLU A 255 22.82 -6.18 -23.53
N VAL A 256 22.11 -6.26 -22.41
CA VAL A 256 20.81 -5.60 -22.22
C VAL A 256 20.99 -4.09 -22.13
N VAL A 257 22.02 -3.62 -21.43
CA VAL A 257 22.39 -2.19 -21.39
C VAL A 257 22.65 -1.66 -22.80
N THR A 258 23.41 -2.39 -23.61
CA THR A 258 23.73 -2.00 -24.98
C THR A 258 22.46 -1.94 -25.83
N LEU A 259 21.61 -2.97 -25.74
CA LEU A 259 20.32 -3.02 -26.42
C LEU A 259 19.43 -1.82 -26.07
N LEU A 260 19.29 -1.49 -24.78
CA LEU A 260 18.45 -0.39 -24.31
C LEU A 260 18.97 0.96 -24.83
N ILE A 261 20.28 1.19 -24.82
CA ILE A 261 20.90 2.41 -25.39
C ILE A 261 20.63 2.51 -26.89
N GLU A 262 20.78 1.40 -27.63
CA GLU A 262 20.49 1.36 -29.07
C GLU A 262 19.02 1.68 -29.40
N HIS A 263 18.12 1.43 -28.45
CA HIS A 263 16.69 1.76 -28.57
C HIS A 263 16.33 3.12 -27.92
N GLY A 264 17.33 3.92 -27.54
CA GLY A 264 17.13 5.31 -27.12
C GLY A 264 16.91 5.51 -25.61
N ALA A 265 17.29 4.56 -24.76
CA ALA A 265 17.23 4.76 -23.31
C ALA A 265 18.09 5.97 -22.89
N ASP A 266 17.52 6.85 -22.07
CA ASP A 266 18.24 8.00 -21.52
C ASP A 266 19.24 7.56 -20.44
N VAL A 267 20.53 7.62 -20.76
CA VAL A 267 21.63 7.27 -19.85
C VAL A 267 21.78 8.25 -18.69
N ALA A 268 21.24 9.47 -18.80
CA ALA A 268 21.32 10.52 -17.80
C ALA A 268 20.07 10.62 -16.91
N ALA A 269 19.04 9.82 -17.19
CA ALA A 269 17.87 9.72 -16.34
C ALA A 269 18.27 9.28 -14.94
N LYS A 270 17.68 9.89 -13.91
CA LYS A 270 17.96 9.60 -12.50
C LYS A 270 16.78 8.90 -11.86
N ASP A 271 17.07 7.95 -10.97
CA ASP A 271 16.07 7.30 -10.16
C ASP A 271 15.56 8.21 -9.02
N ASP A 272 14.29 8.06 -8.65
CA ASP A 272 13.65 8.90 -7.63
C ASP A 272 14.10 8.58 -6.19
N THR A 273 14.72 7.42 -5.95
CA THR A 273 15.05 6.93 -4.62
C THR A 273 16.41 7.43 -4.14
N PHE A 274 17.42 7.33 -5.00
CA PHE A 274 18.82 7.67 -4.68
C PHE A 274 19.34 8.83 -5.52
N GLY A 275 18.60 9.27 -6.54
CA GLY A 275 19.04 10.33 -7.45
C GLY A 275 20.25 9.92 -8.30
N LEU A 276 20.45 8.61 -8.50
CA LEU A 276 21.55 8.05 -9.28
C LEU A 276 21.07 7.78 -10.71
N ASP A 277 21.97 7.95 -11.67
CA ASP A 277 21.78 7.45 -13.03
C ASP A 277 22.16 5.96 -13.13
N ALA A 278 21.99 5.38 -14.32
CA ALA A 278 22.32 3.98 -14.55
C ALA A 278 23.82 3.66 -14.33
N ALA A 279 24.72 4.60 -14.62
CA ALA A 279 26.15 4.42 -14.34
C ALA A 279 26.42 4.39 -12.82
N GLY A 280 25.72 5.23 -12.07
CA GLY A 280 25.72 5.23 -10.60
C GLY A 280 25.24 3.91 -10.01
N TRP A 281 24.17 3.32 -10.57
CA TRP A 281 23.70 1.97 -10.18
C TRP A 281 24.76 0.91 -10.48
N ALA A 282 25.33 0.88 -11.69
CA ALA A 282 26.40 -0.05 -12.03
C ALA A 282 27.61 0.09 -11.09
N GLY A 283 28.01 1.33 -10.76
CA GLY A 283 29.09 1.59 -9.81
C GLY A 283 28.78 1.11 -8.39
N TYR A 284 27.56 1.37 -7.90
CA TYR A 284 27.11 0.94 -6.57
C TYR A 284 27.10 -0.58 -6.43
N PHE A 285 26.64 -1.30 -7.46
CA PHE A 285 26.58 -2.76 -7.46
C PHE A 285 27.87 -3.45 -7.95
N GLY A 286 28.91 -2.69 -8.33
CA GLY A 286 30.24 -3.24 -8.62
C GLY A 286 30.45 -3.74 -10.05
N HIS A 287 29.82 -3.11 -11.04
CA HIS A 287 29.91 -3.41 -12.48
C HIS A 287 30.65 -2.30 -13.25
N PRO A 288 31.99 -2.18 -13.11
CA PRO A 288 32.76 -1.07 -13.65
C PRO A 288 32.81 -1.03 -15.18
N ASP A 289 32.73 -2.18 -15.85
CA ASP A 289 32.65 -2.32 -17.30
C ASP A 289 31.34 -1.74 -17.85
N VAL A 290 30.23 -2.01 -17.16
CA VAL A 290 28.92 -1.43 -17.49
C VAL A 290 28.88 0.06 -17.18
N ALA A 291 29.42 0.50 -16.04
CA ALA A 291 29.53 1.93 -15.72
C ALA A 291 30.35 2.69 -16.77
N ALA A 292 31.47 2.11 -17.22
CA ALA A 292 32.29 2.68 -18.29
C ALA A 292 31.52 2.78 -19.62
N ARG A 293 30.69 1.78 -19.95
CA ARG A 293 29.84 1.79 -21.16
C ARG A 293 28.75 2.87 -21.13
N LEU A 294 28.27 3.23 -19.93
CA LEU A 294 27.19 4.20 -19.69
C LEU A 294 27.69 5.64 -19.55
N THR A 295 28.97 5.84 -19.24
CA THR A 295 29.55 7.18 -19.10
C THR A 295 29.79 7.78 -20.48
N PRO A 296 29.24 8.95 -20.82
CA PRO A 296 29.52 9.61 -22.09
C PRO A 296 31.03 9.87 -22.22
N THR A 297 31.64 9.47 -23.33
CA THR A 297 33.01 9.90 -23.64
C THR A 297 32.98 11.39 -23.95
N SER A 298 33.65 12.20 -23.12
CA SER A 298 33.87 13.62 -23.39
C SER A 298 34.56 13.80 -24.74
N THR A 299 33.86 14.37 -25.71
CA THR A 299 34.42 14.87 -26.98
C THR A 299 34.92 16.29 -26.80
#